data_AF-A0A7W0RQR7-F1
#
_entry.id   AF-A0A7W0RQR7-F1
#
_cell.length_a   1.000
_cell.length_b   1.000
_cell.length_c   1.000
_cell.angle_alpha   90.00
_cell.angle_beta   90.00
_cell.angle_gamma   90.00
#
_symmetry.space_group_name_H-M   'P 1'
#
loop_
_entity.id
_entity.type
_entity.pdbx_description
1 polymer ?
#
loop_
_entity_poly.entity_id
_entity_poly.type
_entity_poly.pdbx_seq_one_letter_code
_entity_poly.pdbx_strand_id
1 'polypeptide(L)'
;MNKPGYIILAPEIDNSRLFKRQAPQSSSAIKAGAVVCAALLTVVLLLGYVTLRRRQKGQFQAEAQARIETTKSVPPMAQIKENEARLKGPEAVISGMVSNISSEKLEDLVLEVELRKRSSGGTEIRQVKVTPTTLNPGEDGRYSFKIVSRDWASSTILRLHSRSRQTDLAFVSIVGEKRPTERLPQNTKVVTVPRPKSSEDGFINSPDDPVVIK
;
A
#
# COMPACT_ATOMS: atom_id res chain seq x y z
N MET A 1 -59.81 55.84 46.77
CA MET A 1 -60.30 54.45 46.69
C MET A 1 -59.10 53.55 46.41
N ASN A 2 -58.61 52.87 47.43
CA ASN A 2 -57.43 51.99 47.41
C ASN A 2 -57.85 50.55 47.11
N LYS A 3 -57.21 49.89 46.14
CA LYS A 3 -57.30 48.43 45.97
C LYS A 3 -56.08 47.78 46.67
N PRO A 4 -56.25 46.74 47.50
CA PRO A 4 -55.13 46.00 48.06
C PRO A 4 -54.51 45.06 47.02
N GLY A 5 -53.19 45.14 46.85
CA GLY A 5 -52.41 44.19 46.07
C GLY A 5 -52.15 42.90 46.85
N TYR A 6 -52.35 41.76 46.20
CA TYR A 6 -51.95 40.45 46.72
C TYR A 6 -50.52 40.15 46.27
N ILE A 7 -49.64 39.87 47.23
CA ILE A 7 -48.29 39.34 47.00
C ILE A 7 -48.38 37.82 47.04
N ILE A 8 -48.08 37.16 45.92
CA ILE A 8 -47.94 35.71 45.85
C ILE A 8 -46.47 35.37 46.12
N LEU A 9 -46.19 34.74 47.25
CA LEU A 9 -44.87 34.17 47.54
C LEU A 9 -44.74 32.83 46.80
N ALA A 10 -43.75 32.73 45.92
CA ALA A 10 -43.40 31.48 45.25
C ALA A 10 -42.71 30.52 46.24
N PRO A 11 -42.98 29.21 46.20
CA PRO A 11 -42.29 28.24 47.04
C PRO A 11 -40.84 28.02 46.55
N GLU A 12 -39.92 28.02 47.51
CA GLU A 12 -38.50 27.76 47.30
C GLU A 12 -38.27 26.27 46.98
N ILE A 13 -37.79 26.00 45.77
CA ILE A 13 -37.54 24.63 45.28
C ILE A 13 -36.16 24.18 45.77
N ASP A 14 -36.16 23.30 46.77
CA ASP A 14 -34.96 22.65 47.29
C ASP A 14 -34.41 21.62 46.28
N ASN A 15 -33.42 22.05 45.50
CA ASN A 15 -32.76 21.25 44.46
C ASN A 15 -31.67 20.29 44.99
N SER A 16 -31.48 20.18 46.31
CA SER A 16 -30.34 19.45 46.89
C SER A 16 -30.45 17.91 46.84
N ARG A 17 -31.59 17.35 46.39
CA ARG A 17 -31.85 15.90 46.41
C ARG A 17 -31.79 15.18 45.06
N LEU A 18 -31.56 15.88 43.94
CA LEU A 18 -31.81 15.29 42.61
C LEU A 18 -30.60 14.73 41.85
N PHE A 19 -29.37 14.79 42.38
CA PHE A 19 -28.20 14.26 41.67
C PHE A 19 -27.30 13.36 42.51
N LYS A 20 -27.88 12.32 43.11
CA LYS A 20 -27.09 11.13 43.46
C LYS A 20 -27.00 10.24 42.20
N ARG A 21 -26.15 10.62 41.23
CA ARG A 21 -25.82 9.75 40.09
C ARG A 21 -25.13 8.50 40.65
N GLN A 22 -25.88 7.41 40.77
CA GLN A 22 -25.30 6.08 40.96
C GLN A 22 -24.39 5.82 39.76
N ALA A 23 -23.08 5.73 39.99
CA ALA A 23 -22.17 5.17 39.01
C ALA A 23 -22.68 3.76 38.66
N PRO A 24 -22.87 3.40 37.38
CA PRO A 24 -23.29 2.06 37.03
C PRO A 24 -22.20 1.11 37.53
N GLN A 25 -22.52 0.31 38.55
CA GLN A 25 -21.72 -0.85 38.91
C GLN A 25 -21.82 -1.83 37.74
N SER A 26 -20.97 -1.64 36.74
CA SER A 26 -20.85 -2.56 35.62
C SER A 26 -20.43 -3.91 36.21
N SER A 27 -21.34 -4.88 36.20
CA SER A 27 -21.06 -6.21 36.70
C SER A 27 -19.87 -6.80 35.94
N SER A 28 -19.03 -7.57 36.63
CA SER A 28 -17.86 -8.23 36.05
C SER A 28 -18.20 -9.08 34.81
N ALA A 29 -19.44 -9.58 34.73
CA ALA A 29 -19.98 -10.30 33.58
C ALA A 29 -20.05 -9.45 32.29
N ILE A 30 -20.39 -8.16 32.39
CA ILE A 30 -20.44 -7.27 31.21
C ILE A 30 -19.01 -7.00 30.70
N LYS A 31 -18.05 -6.82 31.63
CA LYS A 31 -16.63 -6.65 31.26
C LYS A 31 -16.06 -7.93 30.63
N ALA A 32 -16.38 -9.10 31.18
CA ALA A 32 -15.97 -10.38 30.62
C ALA A 32 -16.57 -10.60 29.22
N GLY A 33 -17.85 -10.29 29.02
CA GLY A 33 -18.50 -10.36 27.70
C GLY A 33 -17.86 -9.45 26.66
N ALA A 34 -17.48 -8.23 27.05
CA ALA A 34 -16.79 -7.30 26.16
C ALA A 34 -15.39 -7.81 25.74
N VAL A 35 -14.63 -8.39 26.68
CA VAL A 35 -13.30 -8.97 26.38
C VAL A 35 -13.41 -10.15 25.43
N VAL A 36 -14.40 -11.03 25.62
CA VAL A 36 -14.64 -12.17 24.72
C VAL A 36 -15.06 -11.70 23.32
N CYS A 37 -15.93 -10.70 23.21
CA CYS A 37 -16.29 -10.11 21.92
C CYS A 37 -15.09 -9.49 21.20
N ALA A 38 -14.26 -8.72 21.92
CA ALA A 38 -13.06 -8.12 21.34
C ALA A 38 -12.09 -9.20 20.82
N ALA A 39 -11.87 -10.27 21.59
CA ALA A 39 -11.05 -11.39 21.17
C ALA A 39 -11.59 -12.06 19.90
N LEU A 40 -12.90 -12.34 19.83
CA LEU A 40 -13.53 -12.93 18.65
C LEU A 40 -13.39 -12.05 17.41
N LEU A 41 -13.58 -10.73 17.54
CA LEU A 41 -13.39 -9.79 16.43
C LEU A 41 -11.95 -9.78 15.91
N THR A 42 -10.96 -9.81 16.81
CA THR A 42 -9.55 -9.87 16.39
C THR A 42 -9.20 -11.16 15.67
N VAL A 43 -9.75 -12.30 16.10
CA VAL A 43 -9.55 -13.59 15.42
C VAL A 43 -10.15 -13.56 14.01
N VAL A 44 -11.38 -13.06 13.86
CA VAL A 44 -12.03 -12.93 12.55
C VAL A 44 -11.24 -12.00 11.62
N LEU A 45 -10.76 -10.85 12.12
CA LEU A 45 -9.92 -9.93 11.35
C LEU A 45 -8.60 -10.57 10.90
N LEU A 46 -7.93 -11.32 11.77
CA LEU A 46 -6.68 -12.01 11.43
C LEU A 46 -6.91 -13.12 10.40
N LEU A 47 -7.97 -13.92 10.53
CA LEU A 47 -8.36 -14.93 9.55
C LEU A 47 -8.70 -14.29 8.18
N GLY A 48 -9.48 -13.21 8.19
CA GLY A 48 -9.78 -12.42 6.98
C GLY A 48 -8.51 -11.87 6.31
N TYR A 49 -7.59 -11.32 7.10
CA TYR A 49 -6.32 -10.80 6.60
C TYR A 49 -5.43 -11.91 6.01
N VAL A 50 -5.30 -13.06 6.69
CA VAL A 50 -4.48 -14.18 6.20
C VAL A 50 -5.06 -14.77 4.92
N THR A 51 -6.38 -14.93 4.83
CA THR A 51 -7.04 -15.43 3.61
C THR A 51 -6.89 -14.48 2.44
N LEU A 52 -7.05 -13.17 2.65
CA LEU A 52 -6.83 -12.16 1.62
C LEU A 52 -5.36 -12.13 1.15
N ARG A 53 -4.41 -12.20 2.09
CA ARG A 53 -2.97 -12.23 1.77
C ARG A 53 -2.57 -13.49 1.01
N ARG A 54 -3.17 -14.65 1.33
CA ARG A 54 -2.97 -15.90 0.58
C ARG A 54 -3.50 -15.78 -0.85
N ARG A 55 -4.68 -15.17 -1.06
CA ARG A 55 -5.23 -14.94 -2.40
C ARG A 55 -4.31 -14.05 -3.25
N GLN A 56 -3.77 -12.97 -2.68
CA GLN A 56 -2.83 -12.11 -3.40
C GLN A 56 -1.55 -12.85 -3.79
N LYS A 57 -0.94 -13.62 -2.86
CA LYS A 57 0.24 -14.45 -3.18
C LYS A 57 -0.07 -15.51 -4.25
N GLY A 58 -1.25 -16.11 -4.18
CA GLY A 58 -1.73 -17.09 -5.16
C GLY A 58 -1.90 -16.48 -6.55
N GLN A 59 -2.39 -15.23 -6.67
CA GLN A 59 -2.53 -14.56 -7.97
C GLN A 59 -1.19 -14.27 -8.62
N PHE A 60 -0.19 -13.76 -7.89
CA PHE A 60 1.15 -13.56 -8.45
C PHE A 60 1.84 -14.86 -8.86
N GLN A 61 1.64 -15.94 -8.09
CA GLN A 61 2.19 -17.26 -8.43
C GLN A 61 1.44 -17.95 -9.58
N ALA A 62 0.11 -17.82 -9.61
CA ALA A 62 -0.72 -18.37 -10.67
C ALA A 62 -0.53 -17.61 -11.99
N GLU A 63 -0.35 -16.29 -11.97
CA GLU A 63 0.03 -15.52 -13.17
C GLU A 63 1.45 -15.88 -13.65
N ALA A 64 2.39 -16.07 -12.73
CA ALA A 64 3.72 -16.57 -13.07
C ALA A 64 3.68 -17.99 -13.65
N GLN A 65 2.83 -18.88 -13.11
CA GLN A 65 2.64 -20.24 -13.61
C GLN A 65 1.85 -20.30 -14.92
N ALA A 66 0.81 -19.48 -15.10
CA ALA A 66 0.03 -19.42 -16.33
C ALA A 66 0.84 -18.90 -17.53
N ARG A 67 1.86 -18.05 -17.29
CA ARG A 67 2.85 -17.67 -18.30
C ARG A 67 3.76 -18.84 -18.70
N ILE A 68 4.08 -19.73 -17.77
CA ILE A 68 4.84 -20.97 -18.05
C ILE A 68 3.98 -21.94 -18.86
N GLU A 69 2.68 -22.05 -18.57
CA GLU A 69 1.78 -22.99 -19.25
C GLU A 69 1.36 -22.55 -20.67
N THR A 70 1.29 -21.25 -20.95
CA THR A 70 1.02 -20.73 -22.31
C THR A 70 2.23 -20.83 -23.24
N THR A 71 3.42 -21.11 -22.71
CA THR A 71 4.69 -21.26 -23.46
C THR A 71 5.21 -22.71 -23.45
N LYS A 72 4.32 -23.70 -23.38
CA LYS A 72 4.65 -25.11 -23.11
C LYS A 72 5.43 -25.87 -24.20
N SER A 73 5.98 -25.21 -25.22
CA SER A 73 6.77 -25.87 -26.26
C SER A 73 8.22 -25.40 -26.37
N VAL A 74 8.62 -24.30 -25.73
CA VAL A 74 9.98 -23.76 -25.88
C VAL A 74 10.62 -23.63 -24.49
N PRO A 75 11.76 -24.33 -24.24
CA PRO A 75 12.46 -24.18 -22.98
C PRO A 75 12.89 -22.71 -22.80
N PRO A 76 12.83 -22.17 -21.57
CA PRO A 76 13.19 -20.78 -21.34
C PRO A 76 14.68 -20.58 -21.61
N MET A 77 14.99 -19.57 -22.44
CA MET A 77 16.36 -19.23 -22.82
C MET A 77 16.97 -18.19 -21.89
N ALA A 78 16.14 -17.37 -21.24
CA ALA A 78 16.57 -16.32 -20.33
C ALA A 78 15.82 -16.36 -19.00
N GLN A 79 16.47 -15.88 -17.95
CA GLN A 79 15.87 -15.62 -16.65
C GLN A 79 15.96 -14.13 -16.35
N ILE A 80 14.84 -13.50 -16.00
CA ILE A 80 14.78 -12.09 -15.68
C ILE A 80 14.59 -11.93 -14.17
N LYS A 81 15.47 -11.16 -13.52
CA LYS A 81 15.40 -10.78 -12.12
C LYS A 81 14.89 -9.34 -12.03
N GLU A 82 13.66 -9.17 -11.61
CA GLU A 82 13.01 -7.85 -11.51
C GLU A 82 13.34 -7.20 -10.17
N ASN A 83 14.11 -6.11 -10.17
CA ASN A 83 14.38 -5.37 -8.93
C ASN A 83 13.19 -4.50 -8.56
N GLU A 84 13.01 -4.27 -7.26
CA GLU A 84 11.98 -3.37 -6.78
C GLU A 84 12.30 -1.92 -7.20
N ALA A 85 11.34 -1.25 -7.85
CA ALA A 85 11.54 0.08 -8.45
C ALA A 85 11.95 1.12 -7.41
N ARG A 86 13.06 1.85 -7.57
CA ARG A 86 13.56 2.80 -6.57
C ARG A 86 13.09 4.23 -6.87
N LEU A 87 12.66 4.97 -5.84
CA LEU A 87 12.33 6.39 -6.01
C LEU A 87 13.59 7.24 -5.96
N LYS A 88 13.71 8.19 -6.90
CA LYS A 88 14.77 9.20 -6.96
C LYS A 88 14.12 10.56 -7.25
N GLY A 89 13.67 11.23 -6.20
CA GLY A 89 12.90 12.47 -6.32
C GLY A 89 11.53 12.21 -6.98
N PRO A 90 11.15 12.94 -8.05
CA PRO A 90 9.87 12.74 -8.74
C PRO A 90 9.88 11.51 -9.68
N GLU A 91 11.05 10.91 -9.92
CA GLU A 91 11.23 9.79 -10.83
C GLU A 91 11.27 8.45 -10.06
N ALA A 92 10.76 7.39 -10.69
CA ALA A 92 11.03 6.02 -10.30
C ALA A 92 12.01 5.39 -11.29
N VAL A 93 13.03 4.70 -10.76
CA VAL A 93 14.02 3.93 -11.51
C VAL A 93 13.60 2.47 -11.46
N ILE A 94 13.22 1.92 -12.61
CA ILE A 94 12.97 0.50 -12.79
C ILE A 94 14.28 -0.12 -13.28
N SER A 95 14.66 -1.24 -12.70
CA SER A 95 15.88 -1.95 -13.07
C SER A 95 15.74 -3.45 -12.85
N GLY A 96 16.62 -4.21 -13.46
CA GLY A 96 16.71 -5.65 -13.23
C GLY A 96 17.90 -6.25 -13.95
N MET A 97 17.95 -7.57 -13.92
CA MET A 97 19.01 -8.36 -14.52
C MET A 97 18.40 -9.41 -15.46
N VAL A 98 19.05 -9.68 -16.57
CA VAL A 98 18.70 -10.74 -17.51
C VAL A 98 19.87 -11.72 -17.54
N SER A 99 19.65 -12.93 -17.07
CA SER A 99 20.62 -14.01 -17.10
C SER A 99 20.34 -14.90 -18.31
N ASN A 100 21.36 -15.20 -19.11
CA ASN A 100 21.26 -16.21 -20.17
C ASN A 100 21.37 -17.60 -19.54
N ILE A 101 20.29 -18.37 -19.57
CA ILE A 101 20.24 -19.74 -19.03
C ILE A 101 20.30 -20.80 -20.12
N SER A 102 20.38 -20.38 -21.38
CA SER A 102 20.51 -21.26 -22.54
C SER A 102 21.95 -21.64 -22.82
N SER A 103 22.15 -22.65 -23.67
CA SER A 103 23.47 -23.01 -24.22
C SER A 103 23.89 -22.14 -25.41
N GLU A 104 23.03 -21.22 -25.87
CA GLU A 104 23.29 -20.37 -27.03
C GLU A 104 23.64 -18.95 -26.61
N LYS A 105 24.37 -18.26 -27.48
CA LYS A 105 24.64 -16.83 -27.34
C LYS A 105 23.39 -16.01 -27.66
N LEU A 106 23.04 -15.09 -26.78
CA LEU A 106 21.92 -14.16 -26.95
C LEU A 106 22.45 -12.78 -27.35
N GLU A 107 21.85 -12.16 -28.36
CA GLU A 107 22.31 -10.90 -28.94
C GLU A 107 21.16 -9.91 -29.15
N ASP A 108 21.49 -8.62 -29.05
CA ASP A 108 20.59 -7.48 -29.25
C ASP A 108 19.26 -7.60 -28.49
N LEU A 109 19.37 -7.91 -27.19
CA LEU A 109 18.22 -8.15 -26.33
C LEU A 109 17.45 -6.86 -26.02
N VAL A 110 16.14 -6.92 -26.24
CA VAL A 110 15.20 -5.84 -25.94
C VAL A 110 14.04 -6.42 -25.11
N LEU A 111 13.74 -5.75 -23.99
CA LEU A 111 12.58 -6.04 -23.16
C LEU A 111 11.45 -5.10 -23.52
N GLU A 112 10.24 -5.66 -23.59
CA GLU A 112 9.01 -4.88 -23.63
C GLU A 112 8.39 -4.86 -22.24
N VAL A 113 8.26 -3.66 -21.69
CA VAL A 113 7.69 -3.43 -20.35
C VAL A 113 6.39 -2.68 -20.51
N GLU A 114 5.30 -3.29 -20.06
CA GLU A 114 4.02 -2.62 -19.91
C GLU A 114 4.02 -1.74 -18.67
N LEU A 115 3.60 -0.50 -18.82
CA LEU A 115 3.43 0.48 -17.77
C LEU A 115 1.95 0.80 -17.65
N ARG A 116 1.40 0.73 -16.45
CA ARG A 116 -0.01 1.06 -16.20
C ARG A 116 -0.14 2.45 -15.59
N LYS A 117 -0.94 3.32 -16.22
CA LYS A 117 -1.19 4.68 -15.75
C LYS A 117 -2.03 4.69 -14.48
N ARG A 118 -1.72 5.63 -13.58
CA ARG A 118 -2.41 5.79 -12.29
C ARG A 118 -3.77 6.49 -12.42
N SER A 119 -3.87 7.49 -13.28
CA SER A 119 -5.06 8.35 -13.38
C SER A 119 -6.16 7.79 -14.26
N SER A 120 -5.81 7.23 -15.43
CA SER A 120 -6.77 6.80 -16.44
C SER A 120 -6.85 5.28 -16.64
N GLY A 121 -6.00 4.51 -15.96
CA GLY A 121 -5.92 3.06 -16.12
C GLY A 121 -5.34 2.58 -17.46
N GLY A 122 -5.01 3.49 -18.40
CA GLY A 122 -4.41 3.14 -19.69
C GLY A 122 -3.03 2.49 -19.54
N THR A 123 -2.66 1.66 -20.52
CA THR A 123 -1.36 0.99 -20.57
C THR A 123 -0.47 1.59 -21.66
N GLU A 124 0.84 1.54 -21.45
CA GLU A 124 1.86 1.94 -22.42
C GLU A 124 2.96 0.88 -22.46
N ILE A 125 3.40 0.48 -23.65
CA ILE A 125 4.48 -0.48 -23.82
C ILE A 125 5.77 0.28 -24.11
N ARG A 126 6.80 0.02 -23.31
CA ARG A 126 8.11 0.62 -23.45
C ARG A 126 9.18 -0.42 -23.75
N GLN A 127 9.97 -0.17 -24.78
CA GLN A 127 11.11 -1.00 -25.14
C GLN A 127 12.37 -0.55 -24.41
N VAL A 128 13.09 -1.50 -23.81
CA VAL A 128 14.29 -1.26 -23.00
C VAL A 128 15.41 -2.18 -23.45
N LYS A 129 16.58 -1.62 -23.76
CA LYS A 129 17.75 -2.40 -24.16
C LYS A 129 18.48 -2.99 -22.96
N VAL A 130 18.99 -4.21 -23.10
CA VAL A 130 19.87 -4.85 -22.12
C VAL A 130 21.31 -4.46 -22.39
N THR A 131 22.09 -4.28 -21.32
CA THR A 131 23.53 -4.02 -21.37
C THR A 131 24.29 -5.07 -20.55
N PRO A 132 25.27 -5.79 -21.10
CA PRO A 132 25.77 -5.70 -22.48
C PRO A 132 24.74 -6.20 -23.51
N THR A 133 24.90 -5.75 -24.76
CA THR A 133 24.03 -6.11 -25.89
C THR A 133 24.10 -7.61 -26.23
N THR A 134 25.18 -8.26 -25.82
CA THR A 134 25.50 -9.65 -26.09
C THR A 134 25.70 -10.37 -24.77
N LEU A 135 25.05 -11.52 -24.59
CA LEU A 135 25.18 -12.38 -23.42
C LEU A 135 25.57 -13.80 -23.84
N ASN A 136 26.74 -14.24 -23.39
CA ASN A 136 27.16 -15.63 -23.53
C ASN A 136 26.35 -16.55 -22.59
N PRO A 137 26.36 -17.87 -22.81
CA PRO A 137 25.74 -18.83 -21.88
C PRO A 137 26.19 -18.60 -20.43
N GLY A 138 25.24 -18.43 -19.51
CA GLY A 138 25.50 -18.16 -18.10
C GLY A 138 25.86 -16.70 -17.75
N GLU A 139 25.87 -15.80 -18.73
CA GLU A 139 26.22 -14.38 -18.51
C GLU A 139 24.99 -13.53 -18.13
N ASP A 140 25.24 -12.46 -17.38
CA ASP A 140 24.24 -11.54 -16.89
C ASP A 140 24.30 -10.17 -17.58
N GLY A 141 23.15 -9.70 -18.04
CA GLY A 141 22.93 -8.34 -18.51
C GLY A 141 22.04 -7.56 -17.56
N ARG A 142 22.09 -6.23 -17.64
CA ARG A 142 21.29 -5.31 -16.83
C ARG A 142 20.43 -4.43 -17.72
N TYR A 143 19.24 -4.11 -17.25
CA TYR A 143 18.40 -3.08 -17.84
C TYR A 143 18.01 -2.07 -16.78
N SER A 144 17.89 -0.81 -17.17
CA SER A 144 17.35 0.24 -16.31
C SER A 144 16.77 1.37 -17.13
N PHE A 145 15.64 1.91 -16.66
CA PHE A 145 15.02 3.09 -17.23
C PHE A 145 14.29 3.89 -16.16
N LYS A 146 14.04 5.16 -16.46
CA LYS A 146 13.38 6.10 -15.55
C LYS A 146 11.99 6.46 -16.05
N ILE A 147 11.08 6.64 -15.11
CA ILE A 147 9.70 7.07 -15.35
C ILE A 147 9.29 8.10 -14.30
N VAL A 148 8.30 8.96 -14.61
CA VAL A 148 7.73 9.90 -13.64
C VAL A 148 6.83 9.14 -12.67
N SER A 149 7.19 9.06 -11.39
CA SER A 149 6.51 8.17 -10.44
C SER A 149 5.02 8.50 -10.22
N ARG A 150 4.60 9.74 -10.49
CA ARG A 150 3.22 10.21 -10.30
C ARG A 150 2.26 9.59 -11.32
N ASP A 151 2.73 9.36 -12.55
CA ASP A 151 1.87 9.00 -13.67
C ASP A 151 1.61 7.50 -13.74
N TRP A 152 2.48 6.70 -13.12
CA TRP A 152 2.49 5.25 -13.23
C TRP A 152 2.13 4.57 -11.91
N ALA A 153 1.39 3.46 -12.01
CA ALA A 153 0.94 2.64 -10.89
C ALA A 153 1.73 1.34 -10.78
N SER A 154 2.01 0.68 -11.91
CA SER A 154 2.74 -0.58 -11.96
C SER A 154 3.51 -0.74 -13.27
N SER A 155 4.49 -1.65 -13.26
CA SER A 155 5.25 -2.07 -14.43
C SER A 155 5.31 -3.59 -14.49
N THR A 156 5.13 -4.17 -15.68
CA THR A 156 5.13 -5.62 -15.90
C THR A 156 5.93 -5.93 -17.16
N ILE A 157 6.84 -6.92 -17.10
CA ILE A 157 7.55 -7.37 -18.31
C ILE A 157 6.59 -8.21 -19.16
N LEU A 158 6.43 -7.85 -20.43
CA LEU A 158 5.59 -8.58 -21.38
C LEU A 158 6.40 -9.59 -22.18
N ARG A 159 7.46 -9.10 -22.85
CA ARG A 159 8.22 -9.89 -23.84
C ARG A 159 9.70 -9.61 -23.70
N LEU A 160 10.49 -10.61 -24.05
CA LEU A 160 11.91 -10.50 -24.32
C LEU A 160 12.11 -10.93 -25.77
N HIS A 161 12.72 -10.11 -26.60
CA HIS A 161 13.03 -10.47 -27.97
C HIS A 161 14.47 -10.10 -28.33
N SER A 162 15.02 -10.85 -29.28
CA SER A 162 16.32 -10.55 -29.88
C SER A 162 16.10 -9.79 -31.18
N ARG A 163 16.68 -8.58 -31.30
CA ARG A 163 16.55 -7.79 -32.52
C ARG A 163 17.32 -8.42 -33.70
N SER A 164 18.42 -9.13 -33.44
CA SER A 164 19.19 -9.80 -34.50
C SER A 164 18.45 -10.97 -35.12
N ARG A 165 17.75 -11.77 -34.29
CA ARG A 165 16.97 -12.93 -34.76
C ARG A 165 15.51 -12.60 -35.09
N GLN A 166 15.02 -11.41 -34.71
CA GLN A 166 13.60 -11.02 -34.79
C GLN A 166 12.66 -12.04 -34.16
N THR A 167 13.14 -12.78 -33.16
CA THR A 167 12.38 -13.82 -32.47
C THR A 167 12.15 -13.44 -31.01
N ASP A 168 10.97 -13.81 -30.53
CA ASP A 168 10.67 -13.81 -29.11
C ASP A 168 11.45 -14.92 -28.41
N LEU A 169 11.99 -14.59 -27.25
CA LEU A 169 12.70 -15.51 -26.38
C LEU A 169 11.81 -15.88 -25.21
N ALA A 170 11.65 -17.18 -25.00
CA ALA A 170 11.00 -17.69 -23.80
C ALA A 170 11.84 -17.31 -22.56
N PHE A 171 11.20 -16.77 -21.53
CA PHE A 171 11.87 -16.35 -20.31
C PHE A 171 11.09 -16.71 -19.05
N VAL A 172 11.80 -16.81 -17.93
CA VAL A 172 11.20 -16.93 -16.60
C VAL A 172 11.52 -15.66 -15.81
N SER A 173 10.50 -15.06 -15.17
CA SER A 173 10.71 -13.92 -14.27
C SER A 173 10.78 -14.38 -12.81
N ILE A 174 11.74 -13.83 -12.06
CA ILE A 174 11.88 -13.99 -10.62
C ILE A 174 12.07 -12.63 -9.94
N VAL A 175 11.75 -12.57 -8.64
CA VAL A 175 11.94 -11.36 -7.84
C VAL A 175 13.44 -11.14 -7.57
N GLY A 176 13.92 -9.95 -7.92
CA GLY A 176 15.30 -9.50 -7.71
C GLY A 176 15.52 -8.79 -6.38
N GLU A 177 16.41 -7.79 -6.39
CA GLU A 177 16.77 -7.05 -5.18
C GLU A 177 15.58 -6.26 -4.60
N LYS A 178 15.38 -6.39 -3.28
CA LYS A 178 14.43 -5.57 -2.53
C LYS A 178 14.96 -4.16 -2.33
N ARG A 179 14.06 -3.19 -2.16
CA ARG A 179 14.42 -1.83 -1.75
C ARG A 179 15.19 -1.87 -0.42
N PRO A 180 16.33 -1.16 -0.32
CA PRO A 180 16.94 -0.89 0.96
C PRO A 180 15.93 -0.18 1.88
N THR A 181 15.91 -0.54 3.17
CA THR A 181 15.07 0.15 4.15
C THR A 181 15.48 1.62 4.20
N GLU A 182 14.53 2.53 3.96
CA GLU A 182 14.77 3.96 4.04
C GLU A 182 15.16 4.33 5.47
N ARG A 183 16.42 4.71 5.67
CA ARG A 183 16.89 5.22 6.96
C ARG A 183 16.39 6.66 7.06
N LEU A 184 15.51 6.92 8.03
CA LEU A 184 15.11 8.29 8.38
C LEU A 184 16.39 9.10 8.67
N PRO A 185 16.49 10.36 8.20
CA PRO A 185 17.63 11.19 8.49
C PRO A 185 17.82 11.28 10.01
N GLN A 186 19.04 11.02 10.50
CA GLN A 186 19.37 11.02 11.94
C GLN A 186 19.12 12.37 12.63
N ASN A 187 18.83 13.42 11.87
CA ASN A 187 18.49 14.75 12.35
C ASN A 187 16.98 15.00 12.48
N THR A 188 16.16 13.95 12.49
CA THR A 188 14.74 14.07 12.79
C THR A 188 14.59 14.38 14.28
N LYS A 189 14.60 15.66 14.63
CA LYS A 189 14.23 16.15 15.96
C LYS A 189 12.82 15.63 16.20
N VAL A 190 12.68 14.66 17.11
CA VAL A 190 11.37 14.19 17.56
C VAL A 190 10.69 15.41 18.18
N VAL A 191 9.80 16.05 17.43
CA VAL A 191 8.94 17.08 17.98
C VAL A 191 7.92 16.33 18.82
N THR A 192 8.24 16.15 20.10
CA THR A 192 7.26 15.76 21.11
C THR A 192 6.27 16.90 21.18
N VAL A 193 5.22 16.85 20.36
CA VAL A 193 4.10 17.76 20.51
C VAL A 193 3.45 17.38 21.83
N PRO A 194 3.42 18.25 22.86
CA PRO A 194 2.66 17.96 24.05
C PRO A 194 1.22 17.71 23.62
N ARG A 195 0.72 16.50 23.91
CA ARG A 195 -0.67 16.14 23.67
C ARG A 195 -1.51 17.20 24.40
N PRO A 196 -2.29 18.06 23.71
CA PRO A 196 -3.19 18.95 24.41
C PRO A 196 -4.09 18.08 25.26
N LYS A 197 -4.20 18.42 26.56
CA LYS A 197 -5.20 17.80 27.44
C LYS A 197 -6.52 17.88 26.69
N SER A 198 -7.19 16.75 26.49
CA SER A 198 -8.53 16.76 25.93
C SER A 198 -9.38 17.64 26.84
N SER A 199 -9.69 18.86 26.40
CA SER A 199 -10.86 19.54 26.91
C SER A 199 -12.03 18.62 26.55
N GLU A 200 -12.82 18.25 27.55
CA GLU A 200 -14.02 17.42 27.37
C GLU A 200 -15.12 18.12 26.54
N ASP A 201 -14.86 19.34 26.05
CA ASP A 201 -15.75 20.08 25.15
C ASP A 201 -15.16 20.19 23.74
N GLY A 202 -15.92 19.65 22.79
CA GLY A 202 -15.93 20.12 21.40
C GLY A 202 -15.03 19.37 20.44
N PHE A 203 -15.63 18.52 19.61
CA PHE A 203 -15.07 18.20 18.29
C PHE A 203 -14.95 19.51 17.49
N ILE A 204 -13.77 19.75 16.90
CA ILE A 204 -13.46 20.91 16.05
C ILE A 204 -14.35 21.03 14.79
N ASN A 205 -15.22 20.05 14.51
CA ASN A 205 -16.20 20.09 13.41
C ASN A 205 -17.59 19.59 13.86
N SER A 206 -18.11 20.11 14.98
CA SER A 206 -19.56 20.08 15.18
C SER A 206 -20.20 21.17 14.29
N PRO A 207 -21.34 20.92 13.61
CA PRO A 207 -21.95 21.85 12.65
C PRO A 207 -22.35 23.24 13.17
N ASP A 208 -22.24 23.48 14.48
CA ASP A 208 -22.88 24.62 15.16
C ASP A 208 -21.95 25.78 15.55
N ASP A 209 -20.66 25.74 15.19
CA ASP A 209 -19.74 26.86 15.50
C ASP A 209 -19.01 27.40 14.25
N PRO A 210 -19.55 28.42 13.56
CA PRO A 210 -18.84 29.08 12.47
C PRO A 210 -17.77 30.03 13.03
N VAL A 211 -16.51 29.76 12.68
CA VAL A 211 -15.39 30.67 12.98
C VAL A 211 -15.58 31.99 12.23
N VAL A 212 -15.76 33.08 12.97
CA VAL A 212 -15.78 34.44 12.40
C VAL A 212 -14.35 34.86 12.09
N ILE A 213 -14.03 34.95 10.80
CA ILE A 213 -12.76 35.50 10.32
C ILE A 213 -12.85 37.02 10.42
N LYS A 214 -11.97 37.64 11.22
CA LYS A 214 -11.73 39.09 11.23
C LYS A 214 -10.38 39.39 10.59
#